data_AF-A0A0A1ULY0-F1
#
_entry.id   AF-A0A0A1ULY0-F1
#
_cell.length_a   1.000
_cell.length_b   1.000
_cell.length_c   1.000
_cell.angle_alpha   90.00
_cell.angle_beta   90.00
_cell.angle_gamma   90.00
#
_symmetry.space_group_name_H-M   'P 1'
#
loop_
_entity.id
_entity.type
_entity.pdbx_description
1 polymer ?
#
loop_
_entity_poly.entity_id
_entity_poly.type
_entity_poly.pdbx_seq_one_letter_code
_entity_poly.pdbx_strand_id
1 'polypeptide(L)'
;MTRFPFPKLSSKFTQLLSSSDTITRLANAQKSDDPAIQAFATAQLWLFFNMSLEFPDCTSKTLTRLENALLQYLVPERDMDNQQLVVGELETQLILLIEEYYNHFKEDLGDSQLARAWPDCAAYLYRILECIYHKQGNSLPEPATLVLDKLPGSLRSWKSSVYLEGEAATKEAILADSVGSDI
;
A
#
# COMPACT_ATOMS: atom_id res chain seq x y z
N MET A 1 6.27 -17.39 -3.00
CA MET A 1 5.53 -16.12 -2.81
C MET A 1 5.88 -15.56 -1.46
N THR A 2 6.62 -14.46 -1.41
CA THR A 2 6.84 -13.67 -0.20
C THR A 2 5.50 -13.05 0.18
N ARG A 3 4.94 -13.45 1.33
CA ARG A 3 3.68 -12.90 1.82
C ARG A 3 3.87 -11.43 2.11
N PHE A 4 3.14 -10.57 1.41
CA PHE A 4 3.12 -9.16 1.75
C PHE A 4 2.56 -8.93 3.15
N PRO A 5 2.95 -7.83 3.81
CA PRO A 5 2.56 -7.53 5.16
C PRO A 5 1.25 -6.74 5.17
N PHE A 6 0.49 -6.81 4.09
CA PHE A 6 -0.73 -6.06 3.98
C PHE A 6 -1.83 -6.79 4.74
N PRO A 7 -2.67 -6.05 5.49
CA PRO A 7 -3.85 -6.65 6.09
C PRO A 7 -4.69 -7.28 4.98
N LYS A 8 -5.34 -8.41 5.29
CA LYS A 8 -6.31 -8.99 4.37
C LYS A 8 -7.49 -8.03 4.18
N LEU A 9 -8.05 -8.01 2.96
CA LEU A 9 -9.32 -7.33 2.72
C LEU A 9 -10.41 -8.04 3.53
N SER A 10 -10.91 -7.38 4.56
CA SER A 10 -12.14 -7.82 5.24
C SER A 10 -13.35 -7.53 4.35
N SER A 11 -14.38 -8.38 4.41
CA SER A 11 -15.64 -8.17 3.68
C SER A 11 -16.26 -6.79 3.91
N LYS A 12 -16.17 -6.28 5.15
CA LYS A 12 -16.62 -4.93 5.53
C LYS A 12 -15.84 -3.84 4.79
N PHE A 13 -14.52 -3.98 4.71
CA PHE A 13 -13.68 -3.00 4.02
C PHE A 13 -13.87 -3.05 2.51
N THR A 14 -13.99 -4.25 1.91
CA THR A 14 -14.34 -4.40 0.49
C THR A 14 -15.71 -3.77 0.18
N GLN A 15 -16.70 -3.95 1.07
CA GLN A 15 -18.02 -3.32 0.92
C GLN A 15 -17.94 -1.81 1.03
N LEU A 16 -17.16 -1.28 1.98
CA LEU A 16 -16.93 0.16 2.12
C LEU A 16 -16.31 0.73 0.84
N LEU A 17 -15.22 0.14 0.35
CA LEU A 17 -14.56 0.56 -0.88
C LEU A 17 -15.51 0.49 -2.08
N SER A 18 -16.29 -0.58 -2.21
CA SER A 18 -17.22 -0.81 -3.34
C SER A 18 -18.48 0.06 -3.33
N SER A 19 -18.89 0.53 -2.16
CA SER A 19 -20.08 1.37 -1.98
C SER A 19 -19.76 2.86 -1.91
N SER A 20 -18.52 3.21 -1.62
CA SER A 20 -18.01 4.58 -1.62
C SER A 20 -17.57 5.03 -3.01
N ASP A 21 -17.43 6.35 -3.20
CA ASP A 21 -16.78 6.95 -4.35
C ASP A 21 -15.24 7.03 -4.21
N THR A 22 -14.68 6.35 -3.20
CA THR A 22 -13.25 6.44 -2.83
C THR A 22 -12.34 6.12 -4.01
N ILE A 23 -12.63 5.05 -4.77
CA ILE A 23 -11.81 4.64 -5.91
C ILE A 23 -11.85 5.70 -7.01
N THR A 24 -13.03 6.23 -7.31
CA THR A 24 -13.21 7.32 -8.28
C THR A 24 -12.45 8.56 -7.83
N ARG A 25 -12.53 8.92 -6.55
CA ARG A 25 -11.81 10.08 -5.99
C ARG A 25 -10.30 9.90 -6.04
N LEU A 26 -9.80 8.70 -5.72
CA LEU A 26 -8.38 8.38 -5.83
C LEU A 26 -7.90 8.41 -7.28
N ALA A 27 -8.67 7.84 -8.22
CA ALA A 27 -8.32 7.87 -9.64
C ALA A 27 -8.32 9.30 -10.21
N ASN A 28 -9.23 10.16 -9.75
CA ASN A 28 -9.20 11.58 -10.09
C ASN A 28 -8.01 12.30 -9.44
N ALA A 29 -7.68 11.98 -8.19
CA ALA A 29 -6.52 12.55 -7.49
C ALA A 29 -5.18 12.11 -8.12
N GLN A 30 -5.12 10.96 -8.77
CA GLN A 30 -3.96 10.53 -9.56
C GLN A 30 -3.67 11.45 -10.76
N LYS A 31 -4.64 12.28 -11.16
CA LYS A 31 -4.47 13.28 -12.24
C LYS A 31 -4.21 14.69 -11.69
N SER A 32 -3.90 14.81 -10.39
CA SER A 32 -3.56 16.08 -9.76
C SER A 32 -2.18 16.56 -10.22
N ASP A 33 -2.04 17.88 -10.33
CA ASP A 33 -0.74 18.53 -10.57
C ASP A 33 0.15 18.58 -9.31
N ASP A 34 -0.37 18.21 -8.13
CA ASP A 34 0.40 18.12 -6.89
C ASP A 34 1.03 16.72 -6.77
N PRO A 35 2.38 16.61 -6.81
CA PRO A 35 3.06 15.30 -6.78
C PRO A 35 2.79 14.51 -5.49
N ALA A 36 2.53 15.18 -4.36
CA ALA A 36 2.22 14.51 -3.11
C ALA A 36 0.82 13.87 -3.15
N ILE A 37 -0.17 14.59 -3.69
CA ILE A 37 -1.52 14.07 -3.89
C ILE A 37 -1.49 12.91 -4.89
N GLN A 38 -0.76 13.09 -5.99
CA GLN A 38 -0.62 12.08 -7.04
C GLN A 38 0.07 10.81 -6.54
N ALA A 39 1.18 10.94 -5.81
CA ALA A 39 1.90 9.81 -5.21
C ALA A 39 1.05 9.09 -4.16
N PHE A 40 0.36 9.83 -3.30
CA PHE A 40 -0.55 9.24 -2.32
C PHE A 40 -1.67 8.45 -3.00
N ALA A 41 -2.34 9.05 -3.99
CA ALA A 41 -3.43 8.41 -4.71
C ALA A 41 -2.97 7.12 -5.43
N THR A 42 -1.83 7.20 -6.13
CA THR A 42 -1.22 6.06 -6.81
C THR A 42 -0.86 4.94 -5.82
N ALA A 43 -0.29 5.29 -4.67
CA ALA A 43 0.05 4.33 -3.63
C ALA A 43 -1.18 3.61 -3.05
N GLN A 44 -2.28 4.34 -2.79
CA GLN A 44 -3.53 3.73 -2.30
C GLN A 44 -4.15 2.79 -3.34
N LEU A 45 -4.19 3.21 -4.62
CA LEU A 45 -4.72 2.39 -5.71
C LEU A 45 -3.88 1.11 -5.89
N TRP A 46 -2.55 1.23 -5.88
CA TRP A 46 -1.65 0.08 -5.91
C TRP A 46 -1.89 -0.87 -4.74
N LEU A 47 -2.06 -0.35 -3.52
CA LEU A 47 -2.33 -1.14 -2.33
C LEU A 47 -3.65 -1.90 -2.45
N PHE A 48 -4.74 -1.22 -2.83
CA PHE A 48 -6.05 -1.85 -3.00
C PHE A 48 -6.04 -2.95 -4.05
N PHE A 49 -5.28 -2.74 -5.13
CA PHE A 49 -5.16 -3.72 -6.20
C PHE A 49 -4.32 -4.94 -5.79
N ASN A 50 -3.19 -4.75 -5.10
CA ASN A 50 -2.41 -5.90 -4.59
C ASN A 50 -3.22 -6.68 -3.56
N MET A 51 -3.94 -5.98 -2.67
CA MET A 51 -4.80 -6.66 -1.71
C MET A 51 -5.96 -7.40 -2.39
N SER A 52 -6.50 -6.94 -3.52
CA SER A 52 -7.53 -7.72 -4.23
C SER A 52 -6.96 -8.98 -4.88
N LEU A 53 -5.78 -8.90 -5.48
CA LEU A 53 -5.13 -10.03 -6.15
C LEU A 53 -4.69 -11.16 -5.21
N GLU A 54 -4.24 -10.84 -4.00
CA GLU A 54 -3.79 -11.85 -3.04
C GLU A 54 -4.93 -12.68 -2.43
N PHE A 55 -6.19 -12.28 -2.65
CA PHE A 55 -7.37 -12.98 -2.14
C PHE A 55 -8.31 -13.45 -3.26
N PRO A 56 -7.96 -14.50 -4.03
CA PRO A 56 -8.84 -15.09 -5.01
C PRO A 56 -9.93 -15.93 -4.32
N ASP A 57 -10.74 -15.31 -3.46
CA ASP A 57 -12.02 -15.90 -3.10
C ASP A 57 -12.96 -15.65 -4.29
N CYS A 58 -12.81 -16.50 -5.33
CA CYS A 58 -13.49 -16.40 -6.63
C CYS A 58 -15.03 -16.42 -6.53
N THR A 59 -15.57 -16.56 -5.32
CA THR A 59 -17.01 -16.56 -5.03
C THR A 59 -17.51 -15.19 -4.51
N SER A 60 -16.61 -14.29 -4.13
CA SER A 60 -16.96 -13.00 -3.53
C SER A 60 -17.38 -11.98 -4.59
N LYS A 61 -18.69 -11.81 -4.76
CA LYS A 61 -19.27 -10.75 -5.61
C LYS A 61 -18.75 -9.34 -5.28
N THR A 62 -18.43 -9.09 -4.00
CA THR A 62 -17.92 -7.80 -3.55
C THR A 62 -16.49 -7.57 -4.03
N LEU A 63 -15.65 -8.61 -4.04
CA LEU A 63 -14.28 -8.52 -4.52
C LEU A 63 -14.23 -8.31 -6.03
N THR A 64 -15.03 -9.07 -6.79
CA THR A 64 -15.16 -8.86 -8.24
C THR A 64 -15.61 -7.44 -8.57
N ARG A 65 -16.53 -6.87 -7.77
CA ARG A 65 -16.96 -5.47 -7.94
C ARG A 65 -15.83 -4.48 -7.65
N LEU A 66 -15.03 -4.73 -6.62
CA LEU A 66 -13.88 -3.88 -6.28
C LEU A 66 -12.84 -3.89 -7.40
N GLU A 67 -12.48 -5.08 -7.90
CA GLU A 67 -11.55 -5.26 -9.02
C GLU A 67 -12.04 -4.57 -10.29
N ASN A 68 -13.32 -4.77 -10.65
CA ASN A 68 -13.92 -4.08 -11.80
C ASN A 68 -13.88 -2.56 -11.65
N ALA A 69 -14.15 -2.04 -10.45
CA ALA A 69 -14.07 -0.61 -10.20
C ALA A 69 -12.62 -0.10 -10.35
N LEU A 70 -11.64 -0.79 -9.77
CA LEU A 70 -10.22 -0.42 -9.91
C LEU A 70 -9.78 -0.43 -11.38
N LEU A 71 -10.13 -1.48 -12.13
CA LEU A 71 -9.79 -1.61 -13.55
C LEU A 71 -10.46 -0.54 -14.41
N GLN A 72 -11.75 -0.28 -14.20
CA GLN A 72 -12.50 0.73 -14.96
C GLN A 72 -11.85 2.11 -14.91
N TYR A 73 -11.33 2.50 -13.73
CA TYR A 73 -10.76 3.83 -13.55
C TYR A 73 -9.29 3.94 -13.93
N LEU A 74 -8.53 2.84 -13.82
CA LEU A 74 -7.11 2.83 -14.15
C LEU A 74 -6.86 2.56 -15.64
N VAL A 75 -7.70 1.74 -16.27
CA VAL A 75 -7.49 1.29 -17.65
C VAL A 75 -8.82 1.22 -18.41
N PRO A 76 -9.37 2.37 -18.83
CA PRO A 76 -10.72 2.44 -19.42
C PRO A 76 -10.88 1.71 -20.76
N GLU A 77 -9.77 1.43 -21.45
CA GLU A 77 -9.75 0.96 -22.85
C GLU A 77 -9.02 -0.38 -23.08
N ARG A 78 -8.42 -1.02 -22.07
CA ARG A 78 -7.69 -2.31 -22.27
C ARG A 78 -8.50 -3.52 -21.83
N ASP A 79 -8.09 -4.65 -22.39
CA ASP A 79 -8.49 -5.98 -22.01
C ASP A 79 -8.20 -6.24 -20.51
N MET A 80 -9.23 -6.62 -19.76
CA MET A 80 -9.20 -6.78 -18.29
C MET A 80 -8.41 -8.01 -17.85
N ASP A 81 -7.95 -8.80 -18.82
CA ASP A 81 -7.25 -10.08 -18.64
C ASP A 81 -5.82 -9.94 -18.08
N ASN A 82 -5.28 -8.72 -17.96
CA ASN A 82 -3.91 -8.51 -17.48
C ASN A 82 -3.80 -7.60 -16.25
N GLN A 83 -4.46 -8.01 -15.16
CA GLN A 83 -4.38 -7.35 -13.86
C GLN A 83 -2.93 -7.17 -13.35
N GLN A 84 -2.03 -8.11 -13.64
CA GLN A 84 -0.61 -8.00 -13.26
C GLN A 84 0.12 -6.86 -13.98
N LEU A 85 -0.24 -6.58 -15.24
CA LEU A 85 0.32 -5.47 -15.99
C LEU A 85 -0.14 -4.12 -15.41
N VAL A 86 -1.38 -4.02 -14.94
CA VAL A 86 -1.88 -2.82 -14.23
C VAL A 86 -1.08 -2.56 -12.96
N VAL A 87 -0.80 -3.61 -12.18
CA VAL A 87 0.06 -3.49 -11.00
C VAL A 87 1.45 -3.01 -11.36
N GLY A 88 2.07 -3.60 -12.39
CA GLY A 88 3.41 -3.19 -12.84
C GLY A 88 3.46 -1.73 -13.33
N GLU A 89 2.40 -1.26 -13.99
CA GLU A 89 2.28 0.13 -14.44
C GLU A 89 2.15 1.08 -13.24
N LEU A 90 1.34 0.73 -12.24
CA LEU A 90 1.23 1.48 -10.99
C LEU A 90 2.53 1.49 -10.18
N GLU A 91 3.26 0.36 -10.13
CA GLU A 91 4.58 0.28 -9.49
C GLU A 91 5.56 1.26 -10.14
N THR A 92 5.62 1.24 -11.47
CA THR A 92 6.50 2.12 -12.26
C THR A 92 6.15 3.59 -12.03
N GLN A 93 4.86 3.95 -12.10
CA GLN A 93 4.39 5.30 -11.85
C GLN A 93 4.73 5.76 -10.43
N LEU A 94 4.51 4.91 -9.43
CA LEU A 94 4.78 5.28 -8.04
C LEU A 94 6.27 5.51 -7.78
N ILE A 95 7.15 4.69 -8.36
CA ILE A 95 8.61 4.89 -8.26
C ILE A 95 8.99 6.26 -8.83
N LEU A 96 8.53 6.58 -10.05
CA LEU A 96 8.83 7.86 -10.70
C LEU A 96 8.32 9.05 -9.89
N LEU A 97 7.10 8.98 -9.36
CA LEU A 97 6.51 10.05 -8.55
C LEU A 97 7.27 10.28 -7.24
N ILE A 98 7.73 9.20 -6.58
CA ILE A 98 8.51 9.32 -5.35
C ILE A 98 9.89 9.92 -5.64
N GLU A 99 10.51 9.56 -6.76
CA GLU A 99 11.77 10.16 -7.20
C GLU A 99 11.62 11.64 -7.55
N GLU A 100 10.57 12.00 -8.29
CA GLU A 100 10.24 13.40 -8.61
C GLU A 100 9.97 14.21 -7.35
N TYR A 101 9.12 13.70 -6.45
CA TYR A 101 8.82 14.33 -5.17
C TYR A 101 10.08 14.54 -4.32
N TYR A 102 10.98 13.56 -4.29
CA TYR A 102 12.27 13.67 -3.61
C TYR A 102 13.15 14.77 -4.23
N ASN A 103 13.29 14.79 -5.55
CA ASN A 103 14.14 15.74 -6.26
C ASN A 103 13.63 17.17 -6.10
N HIS A 104 12.31 17.38 -6.22
CA HIS A 104 11.71 18.70 -6.04
C HIS A 104 11.95 19.23 -4.62
N PHE A 105 11.77 18.38 -3.61
CA PHE A 105 12.02 18.75 -2.22
C PHE A 105 13.51 19.02 -1.94
N LYS A 106 14.42 18.28 -2.61
CA LYS A 106 15.88 18.45 -2.51
C LYS A 106 16.33 19.80 -3.05
N GLU A 107 15.78 20.23 -4.18
CA GLU A 107 16.10 21.52 -4.80
C GLU A 107 15.65 22.70 -3.94
N ASP A 108 14.47 22.62 -3.33
CA ASP A 108 13.88 23.72 -2.56
C ASP A 108 14.54 23.96 -1.19
N LEU A 109 15.04 22.91 -0.53
CA LEU A 109 15.49 22.98 0.87
C LEU A 109 16.99 22.77 1.06
N GLY A 110 17.69 22.24 0.04
CA GLY A 110 19.08 21.82 0.14
C GLY A 110 19.30 20.65 1.13
N ASP A 111 20.43 19.96 0.99
CA ASP A 111 20.70 18.68 1.69
C ASP A 111 20.61 18.78 3.24
N SER A 112 20.90 19.94 3.82
CA SER A 112 20.94 20.11 5.28
C SER A 112 19.57 20.31 5.94
N GLN A 113 18.57 20.87 5.24
CA GLN A 113 17.22 21.09 5.79
C GLN A 113 16.27 19.92 5.49
N LEU A 114 16.57 19.16 4.43
CA LEU A 114 15.89 17.91 4.07
C LEU A 114 15.74 16.95 5.27
N ALA A 115 16.76 16.91 6.13
CA ALA A 115 16.79 16.00 7.27
C ALA A 115 15.83 16.36 8.39
N ARG A 116 15.37 17.62 8.49
CA ARG A 116 14.55 18.16 9.58
C ARG A 116 13.09 18.44 9.21
N ALA A 117 12.80 18.69 7.93
CA ALA A 117 11.49 19.13 7.47
C ALA A 117 10.70 18.06 6.69
N TRP A 118 11.21 16.83 6.61
CA TRP A 118 10.58 15.81 5.77
C TRP A 118 9.16 15.48 6.27
N PRO A 119 8.10 15.62 5.44
CA PRO A 119 6.72 15.33 5.86
C PRO A 119 6.50 13.86 6.22
N ASP A 120 5.67 13.59 7.23
CA ASP A 120 5.21 12.23 7.61
C ASP A 120 4.71 11.40 6.40
N CYS A 121 4.21 12.07 5.36
CA CYS A 121 3.76 11.48 4.10
C CYS A 121 4.84 10.65 3.40
N ALA A 122 6.12 11.02 3.47
CA ALA A 122 7.13 10.27 2.74
C ALA A 122 7.63 9.04 3.47
N ALA A 123 7.55 9.02 4.81
CA ALA A 123 7.75 7.77 5.52
C ALA A 123 6.74 6.73 5.03
N TYR A 124 5.47 7.13 4.88
CA TYR A 124 4.43 6.29 4.27
C TYR A 124 4.80 5.85 2.85
N LEU A 125 5.15 6.80 1.96
CA LEU A 125 5.48 6.47 0.57
C LEU A 125 6.71 5.55 0.46
N TYR A 126 7.75 5.77 1.27
CA TYR A 126 8.91 4.88 1.30
C TYR A 126 8.63 3.51 1.92
N ARG A 127 7.65 3.39 2.81
CA ARG A 127 7.16 2.07 3.24
C ARG A 127 6.51 1.32 2.09
N ILE A 128 5.72 1.99 1.26
CA ILE A 128 5.15 1.39 0.05
C ILE A 128 6.25 1.05 -0.95
N LEU A 129 7.27 1.90 -1.09
CA LEU A 129 8.43 1.63 -1.94
C LEU A 129 9.22 0.39 -1.48
N GLU A 130 9.46 0.25 -0.17
CA GLU A 130 10.08 -0.96 0.40
C GLU A 130 9.32 -2.22 0.01
N CYS A 131 7.99 -2.16 0.10
CA CYS A 131 7.10 -3.25 -0.31
C CYS A 131 7.29 -3.61 -1.80
N ILE A 132 7.32 -2.62 -2.69
CA ILE A 132 7.52 -2.84 -4.13
C ILE A 132 8.90 -3.45 -4.41
N TYR A 133 9.96 -2.85 -3.88
CA TYR A 133 11.34 -3.34 -4.10
C TYR A 133 11.55 -4.74 -3.54
N HIS A 134 10.97 -5.04 -2.38
CA HIS A 134 11.03 -6.38 -1.79
C HIS A 134 10.38 -7.44 -2.68
N LYS A 135 9.20 -7.15 -3.26
CA LYS A 135 8.50 -8.04 -4.21
C LYS A 135 9.34 -8.31 -5.45
N GLN A 136 10.03 -7.30 -5.94
CA GLN A 136 10.89 -7.38 -7.12
C GLN A 136 12.25 -8.03 -6.82
N GLY A 137 12.59 -8.28 -5.55
CA GLY A 137 13.90 -8.80 -5.15
C GLY A 137 15.02 -7.77 -5.22
N ASN A 138 14.69 -6.48 -5.22
CA ASN A 138 15.61 -5.37 -5.35
C ASN A 138 15.96 -4.76 -3.99
N SER A 139 17.13 -4.13 -3.90
CA SER A 139 17.52 -3.32 -2.73
C SER A 139 16.88 -1.94 -2.80
N LEU A 140 16.40 -1.45 -1.65
CA LEU A 140 15.88 -0.09 -1.52
C LEU A 140 16.93 0.96 -1.95
N PRO A 141 16.53 2.06 -2.60
CA PRO A 141 17.43 3.17 -2.87
C PRO A 141 17.85 3.87 -1.57
N GLU A 142 19.04 4.49 -1.58
CA GLU A 142 19.64 5.14 -0.41
C GLU A 142 18.73 6.20 0.25
N PRO A 143 18.05 7.10 -0.50
CA PRO A 143 17.14 8.08 0.10
C PRO A 143 16.02 7.45 0.93
N ALA A 144 15.43 6.37 0.42
CA ALA A 144 14.38 5.64 1.12
C ALA A 144 14.93 4.98 2.40
N THR A 145 16.13 4.40 2.31
CA THR A 145 16.80 3.78 3.47
C THR A 145 17.03 4.80 4.59
N LEU A 146 17.58 5.97 4.24
CA LEU A 146 17.85 7.05 5.19
C LEU A 146 16.59 7.55 5.91
N VAL A 147 15.46 7.63 5.21
CA VAL A 147 14.19 8.07 5.81
C VAL A 147 13.59 6.99 6.69
N LEU A 148 13.56 5.75 6.21
CA LEU A 148 13.01 4.62 6.98
C LEU A 148 13.83 4.34 8.25
N ASP A 149 15.13 4.58 8.24
CA ASP A 149 16.01 4.48 9.41
C ASP A 149 15.73 5.51 10.51
N LYS A 150 14.90 6.53 10.25
CA LYS A 150 14.46 7.49 11.27
C LYS A 150 13.19 7.04 12.00
N LEU A 151 12.44 6.09 11.45
CA LEU A 151 11.22 5.59 12.08
C LEU A 151 11.52 4.89 13.42
N PRO A 152 10.58 4.75 14.35
CA PRO A 152 10.74 3.84 15.48
C PRO A 152 11.06 2.42 15.00
N GLY A 153 11.92 1.68 15.70
CA GLY A 153 12.31 0.31 15.30
C GLY A 153 11.12 -0.64 15.10
N SER A 154 10.02 -0.42 15.81
CA SER A 154 8.74 -1.14 15.66
C SER A 154 8.00 -0.86 14.36
N LEU A 155 8.45 0.10 13.55
CA LEU A 155 7.91 0.47 12.23
C LEU A 155 8.97 0.35 11.12
N ARG A 156 10.18 -0.14 11.46
CA ARG A 156 11.29 -0.33 10.52
C ARG A 156 11.32 -1.74 9.97
N SER A 157 11.75 -1.83 8.72
CA SER A 157 12.00 -3.08 8.00
C SER A 157 10.71 -3.85 7.73
N TRP A 158 10.79 -4.73 6.74
CA TRP A 158 9.81 -5.76 6.51
C TRP A 158 9.49 -6.59 7.77
N LYS A 159 10.44 -6.72 8.71
CA LYS A 159 10.25 -7.48 9.95
C LYS A 159 9.30 -6.81 10.95
N SER A 160 9.06 -5.51 10.85
CA SER A 160 8.04 -4.83 11.67
C SER A 160 6.61 -5.08 11.19
N SER A 161 6.47 -5.75 10.07
CA SER A 161 5.18 -6.16 9.53
C SER A 161 4.52 -7.16 10.44
N VAL A 162 3.56 -6.69 11.22
CA VAL A 162 2.74 -7.57 12.04
C VAL A 162 1.76 -8.30 11.13
N TYR A 163 1.80 -9.63 11.14
CA TYR A 163 0.72 -10.43 10.57
C TYR A 163 -0.49 -10.34 11.48
N LEU A 164 -1.32 -9.31 11.27
CA LEU A 164 -2.43 -8.93 12.14
C LEU A 164 -3.44 -10.06 12.38
N GLU A 165 -3.58 -10.98 11.43
CA GLU A 165 -4.49 -12.12 11.58
C GLU A 165 -3.93 -13.26 12.42
N GLY A 166 -2.62 -13.52 12.32
CA GLY A 166 -1.98 -14.49 13.20
C GLY A 166 -2.04 -14.01 14.64
N GLU A 167 -1.84 -12.71 14.86
CA GLU A 167 -1.99 -12.13 16.19
C GLU A 167 -3.43 -12.15 16.70
N ALA A 168 -4.43 -11.88 15.85
CA ALA A 168 -5.84 -11.97 16.22
C ALA A 168 -6.25 -13.41 16.59
N ALA A 169 -5.87 -14.39 15.77
CA ALA A 169 -6.11 -15.81 16.04
C ALA A 169 -5.37 -16.29 17.30
N THR A 170 -4.16 -15.81 17.55
CA THR A 170 -3.38 -16.14 18.75
C THR A 170 -3.99 -15.49 20.00
N LYS A 171 -4.50 -14.26 19.92
CA LYS A 171 -5.20 -13.59 21.02
C LYS A 171 -6.54 -14.26 21.35
N GLU A 172 -7.29 -14.70 20.34
CA GLU A 172 -8.52 -15.48 20.54
C GLU A 172 -8.24 -16.85 21.16
N ALA A 173 -7.16 -17.52 20.76
CA ALA A 173 -6.73 -18.79 21.37
C ALA A 173 -6.29 -18.62 22.84
N ILE A 174 -5.55 -17.57 23.16
CA ILE A 174 -5.12 -17.27 24.55
C ILE A 174 -6.33 -16.90 25.44
N LEU A 175 -7.35 -16.25 24.88
CA LEU A 175 -8.58 -15.93 25.60
C LEU A 175 -9.46 -17.17 25.82
N ALA A 176 -9.55 -18.08 24.84
CA ALA A 176 -10.32 -19.32 24.96
C ALA A 176 -9.77 -20.29 26.01
N ASP A 177 -8.45 -20.37 26.17
CA ASP A 177 -7.81 -21.22 27.19
C ASP A 177 -7.91 -20.64 28.62
N SER A 178 -8.38 -19.40 28.78
CA SER A 178 -8.53 -18.75 30.10
C SER A 178 -9.92 -18.86 30.73
N VAL A 179 -10.90 -19.47 30.04
CA VAL A 179 -12.30 -19.60 30.52
C VAL A 179 -12.63 -21.02 31.02
N GLY A 180 -11.65 -21.91 31.13
CA GLY A 180 -11.87 -23.31 31.50
C GLY A 180 -11.05 -23.80 32.68
N SER A 181 -11.38 -23.37 33.91
CA SER A 181 -11.34 -24.20 35.14
C SER A 181 -11.66 -23.36 36.36
N ASP A 182 -12.96 -23.24 36.67
CA ASP A 182 -13.44 -23.12 38.05
C ASP A 182 -14.81 -23.81 38.08
N ILE A 183 -14.79 -25.11 38.40
CA ILE A 183 -15.93 -25.87 38.94
C ILE A 183 -15.52 -26.33 40.34
#